data_AF-A6EXL2-F1
#
_entry.id   AF-A6EXL2-F1
#
_cell.length_a   1.000
_cell.length_b   1.000
_cell.length_c   1.000
_cell.angle_alpha   90.00
_cell.angle_beta   90.00
_cell.angle_gamma   90.00
#
_symmetry.space_group_name_H-M   'P 1'
#
loop_
_entity.id
_entity.type
_entity.pdbx_description
1 polymer ?
#
loop_
_entity_poly.entity_id
_entity_poly.type
_entity_poly.pdbx_seq_one_letter_code
_entity_poly.pdbx_strand_id
1 'polypeptide(L)'
;MDIYNREHLKEFLVALFGTQANSRHPNEELFNLTYKLVAESGECSEAMRYIPEPLAPGKAPFKWLKKEVRSKFLKTLQENKEQYVICLRGAAYNMALEFKMAAQGV
;
A
#
# COMPACT_ATOMS: atom_id res chain seq x y z
N MET A 1 8.37 8.79 -6.36
CA MET A 1 8.37 7.32 -6.55
C MET A 1 9.02 7.00 -7.90
N ASP A 2 9.81 5.94 -8.04
CA ASP A 2 10.35 5.51 -9.34
C ASP A 2 9.32 4.70 -10.16
N ILE A 3 9.65 4.39 -11.42
CA ILE A 3 8.72 3.77 -12.39
C ILE A 3 8.27 2.38 -11.93
N TYR A 4 9.21 1.51 -11.51
CA TYR A 4 8.91 0.15 -11.07
C TYR A 4 8.01 0.12 -9.83
N ASN A 5 8.29 0.99 -8.85
CA ASN A 5 7.47 1.08 -7.66
C ASN A 5 6.05 1.59 -7.97
N ARG A 6 5.89 2.48 -8.95
CA ARG A 6 4.55 2.89 -9.40
C ARG A 6 3.79 1.72 -10.02
N GLU A 7 4.45 0.94 -10.87
CA GLU A 7 3.84 -0.22 -11.52
C GLU A 7 3.39 -1.27 -10.50
N HIS A 8 4.28 -1.67 -9.57
CA HIS A 8 3.94 -2.60 -8.50
C HIS A 8 2.77 -2.12 -7.64
N LEU A 9 2.79 -0.84 -7.24
CA LEU A 9 1.71 -0.25 -6.45
C LEU A 9 0.39 -0.21 -7.24
N LYS A 10 0.44 0.14 -8.53
CA LYS A 10 -0.75 0.18 -9.38
C LYS A 10 -1.38 -1.21 -9.52
N GLU A 11 -0.59 -2.22 -9.85
CA GLU A 11 -1.08 -3.59 -9.99
C GLU A 11 -1.77 -4.08 -8.72
N PHE A 12 -1.13 -3.85 -7.57
CA PHE A 12 -1.68 -4.23 -6.28
C PHE A 12 -2.99 -3.48 -5.96
N LEU A 13 -3.03 -2.17 -6.14
CA LEU A 13 -4.23 -1.37 -5.89
C LEU A 13 -5.38 -1.74 -6.82
N VAL A 14 -5.11 -2.09 -8.08
CA VAL A 14 -6.13 -2.57 -9.02
C VAL A 14 -6.69 -3.92 -8.59
N ALA A 15 -5.84 -4.83 -8.09
CA ALA A 15 -6.29 -6.11 -7.58
C ALA A 15 -7.17 -5.95 -6.32
N LEU A 16 -6.85 -4.98 -5.46
CA LEU A 16 -7.53 -4.75 -4.19
C LEU A 16 -8.80 -3.91 -4.31
N PHE A 17 -8.72 -2.76 -4.98
CA PHE A 17 -9.81 -1.78 -5.09
C PHE A 17 -10.58 -1.87 -6.42
N GLY A 18 -10.11 -2.66 -7.39
CA GLY A 18 -10.74 -2.82 -8.69
C GLY A 18 -10.45 -1.66 -9.66
N THR A 19 -11.31 -1.52 -10.67
CA THR A 19 -11.11 -0.60 -11.81
C THR A 19 -10.99 0.87 -11.43
N GLN A 20 -11.48 1.28 -10.26
CA GLN A 20 -11.30 2.64 -9.73
C GLN A 20 -9.84 3.02 -9.50
N ALA A 21 -8.94 2.05 -9.34
CA ALA A 21 -7.50 2.29 -9.21
C ALA A 21 -6.79 2.43 -10.57
N ASN A 22 -7.38 1.96 -11.68
CA ASN A 22 -6.74 2.00 -13.00
C ASN A 22 -6.49 3.43 -13.51
N SER A 23 -7.40 4.35 -13.20
CA SER A 23 -7.33 5.75 -13.61
C SER A 23 -6.49 6.62 -12.68
N ARG A 24 -5.95 6.05 -11.59
CA ARG A 24 -5.22 6.79 -10.57
C ARG A 24 -3.72 6.61 -10.77
N HIS A 25 -2.99 7.72 -10.61
CA HIS A 25 -1.53 7.71 -10.69
C HIS A 25 -0.95 7.43 -9.30
N PRO A 26 -0.17 6.35 -9.12
CA PRO A 26 0.47 6.05 -7.85
C PRO A 26 1.33 7.21 -7.36
N ASN A 27 1.09 7.64 -6.12
CA ASN A 27 1.71 8.80 -5.47
C ASN A 27 2.16 8.43 -4.04
N GLU A 28 2.69 9.41 -3.31
CA GLU A 28 3.18 9.20 -1.93
C GLU A 28 2.05 8.84 -0.97
N GLU A 29 0.88 9.47 -1.11
CA GLU A 29 -0.26 9.23 -0.23
C GLU A 29 -0.85 7.83 -0.42
N LEU A 30 -0.93 7.36 -1.67
CA LEU A 30 -1.33 5.98 -1.96
C LEU A 30 -0.35 4.97 -1.36
N PHE A 31 0.96 5.26 -1.36
CA PHE A 31 1.93 4.42 -0.67
C PHE A 31 1.69 4.40 0.85
N ASN A 32 1.53 5.57 1.46
CA ASN A 32 1.29 5.70 2.90
C ASN A 32 0.03 4.93 3.31
N LEU A 33 -1.04 5.07 2.52
CA LEU A 33 -2.29 4.36 2.73
C LEU A 33 -2.14 2.85 2.61
N THR A 34 -1.47 2.36 1.55
CA THR A 34 -1.19 0.93 1.38
C THR A 34 -0.39 0.38 2.55
N TYR A 35 0.59 1.14 3.04
CA TYR A 35 1.38 0.76 4.19
C TYR A 35 0.51 0.65 5.46
N LYS A 36 -0.35 1.65 5.72
CA LYS A 36 -1.31 1.66 6.84
C LYS A 36 -2.26 0.46 6.76
N LEU A 37 -2.83 0.19 5.59
CA LEU A 37 -3.74 -0.92 5.34
C LEU A 37 -3.09 -2.27 5.73
N VAL A 38 -1.84 -2.50 5.33
CA VAL A 38 -1.14 -3.75 5.68
C VAL A 38 -0.86 -3.81 7.18
N ALA A 39 -0.42 -2.71 7.79
CA ALA A 39 -0.17 -2.66 9.23
C ALA A 39 -1.43 -2.92 10.08
N GLU A 40 -2.58 -2.35 9.68
CA GLU A 40 -3.87 -2.55 10.38
C GLU A 40 -4.44 -3.96 10.18
N SER A 41 -4.01 -4.67 9.14
CA SER A 41 -4.54 -6.01 8.86
C SER A 41 -4.07 -7.08 9.84
N GLY A 42 -2.97 -6.86 10.56
CA GLY A 42 -2.50 -7.63 11.72
C GLY A 42 -2.14 -9.12 11.50
N GLU A 43 -2.88 -9.83 10.65
CA GLU A 43 -2.87 -11.28 10.53
C GLU A 43 -2.32 -11.78 9.19
N CYS A 44 -2.01 -10.88 8.26
CA CYS A 44 -1.54 -11.27 6.94
C CYS A 44 -0.08 -10.87 6.67
N SER A 45 0.79 -11.89 6.77
CA SER A 45 1.92 -12.20 5.86
C SER A 45 3.30 -11.50 6.00
N GLU A 46 4.20 -11.94 5.10
CA GLU A 46 5.61 -11.57 4.86
C GLU A 46 5.89 -10.07 4.73
N ALA A 47 4.95 -9.26 4.23
CA ALA A 47 5.14 -7.81 4.07
C ALA A 47 5.29 -7.10 5.42
N MET A 48 4.72 -7.67 6.49
CA MET A 48 4.90 -7.16 7.86
C MET A 48 6.39 -7.13 8.26
N ARG A 49 7.25 -8.00 7.71
CA ARG A 49 8.70 -7.96 7.94
C ARG A 49 9.37 -6.68 7.43
N TYR A 50 8.72 -5.98 6.49
CA TYR A 50 9.21 -4.72 5.94
C TYR A 50 8.53 -3.50 6.55
N ILE A 51 7.58 -3.72 7.45
CA ILE A 51 6.91 -2.68 8.22
C ILE A 51 7.70 -2.52 9.51
N PRO A 52 8.61 -1.53 9.62
CA PRO A 52 9.29 -1.27 10.90
C PRO A 52 8.31 -0.92 12.01
N GLU A 53 8.53 -1.56 13.16
CA GLU A 53 7.88 -1.26 14.42
C GLU A 53 8.85 -0.52 15.38
N PRO A 54 8.40 0.49 16.13
CA PRO A 54 7.08 1.12 16.09
C PRO A 54 6.96 2.18 14.98
N LEU A 55 5.78 2.29 14.38
CA LEU A 55 5.45 3.42 13.51
C LEU A 55 5.39 4.69 14.35
N ALA A 56 6.38 5.56 14.18
CA ALA A 56 6.38 6.86 14.86
C ALA A 56 5.08 7.63 14.52
N PRO A 57 4.30 8.06 15.53
CA PRO A 57 3.05 8.77 15.30
C PRO A 57 3.23 9.97 14.36
N GLY A 58 2.35 10.09 13.36
CA GLY A 58 2.34 11.21 12.42
C GLY A 58 3.45 11.21 11.35
N LYS A 59 4.28 10.16 11.25
CA LYS A 59 5.27 10.04 10.16
C LYS A 59 4.64 9.40 8.92
N ALA A 60 4.78 10.06 7.77
CA ALA A 60 4.46 9.48 6.47
C ALA A 60 5.48 8.38 6.11
N PRO A 61 5.07 7.10 5.99
CA PRO A 61 5.97 5.98 5.71
C PRO A 61 6.83 6.21 4.46
N PHE A 62 6.26 6.81 3.41
CA PHE A 62 6.99 7.11 2.19
C PHE A 62 8.22 8.00 2.43
N LYS A 63 8.13 9.00 3.32
CA LYS A 63 9.21 9.95 3.59
C LYS A 63 10.26 9.39 4.55
N TRP A 64 9.84 8.50 5.45
CA TRP A 64 10.70 7.98 6.49
C TRP A 64 11.45 6.71 6.07
N LEU A 65 10.84 5.85 5.24
CA LEU A 65 11.47 4.61 4.80
C LEU A 65 12.52 4.85 3.72
N LYS A 66 13.65 4.14 3.84
CA LYS A 66 14.66 4.07 2.77
C LYS A 66 14.04 3.54 1.48
N LYS A 67 14.59 3.95 0.33
CA LYS A 67 14.07 3.59 -1.01
C LYS A 67 14.00 2.08 -1.22
N GLU A 68 15.01 1.36 -0.76
CA GLU A 68 15.16 -0.09 -0.90
C GLU A 68 14.06 -0.83 -0.14
N VAL A 69 13.74 -0.37 1.07
CA VAL A 69 12.66 -0.94 1.90
C VAL A 69 11.31 -0.71 1.24
N ARG A 70 11.04 0.51 0.77
CA ARG A 70 9.81 0.82 0.02
C ARG A 70 9.66 -0.05 -1.22
N SER A 71 10.76 -0.25 -1.95
CA SER A 71 10.75 -1.07 -3.17
C SER A 71 10.51 -2.53 -2.89
N LYS A 72 11.19 -3.09 -1.87
CA LYS A 72 11.00 -4.48 -1.46
C LYS A 72 9.57 -4.73 -0.97
N PHE A 73 9.02 -3.82 -0.18
CA PHE A 73 7.63 -3.87 0.27
C PHE A 73 6.65 -3.95 -0.90
N LEU A 74 6.73 -3.02 -1.86
CA LEU A 74 5.83 -3.00 -3.03
C LEU A 74 6.00 -4.24 -3.91
N LYS A 75 7.23 -4.70 -4.10
CA LYS A 75 7.51 -5.93 -4.83
C LYS A 75 6.87 -7.14 -4.15
N THR A 76 7.00 -7.28 -2.84
CA THR A 76 6.37 -8.38 -2.09
C THR A 76 4.84 -8.37 -2.19
N LEU A 77 4.21 -7.18 -2.14
CA LEU A 77 2.77 -7.05 -2.35
C LEU A 77 2.35 -7.47 -3.75
N GLN A 78 3.11 -7.07 -4.77
CA GLN A 78 2.82 -7.41 -6.16
C GLN A 78 3.01 -8.91 -6.44
N GLU A 79 4.08 -9.51 -5.94
CA GLU A 79 4.39 -10.94 -6.12
C GLU A 79 3.37 -11.87 -5.45
N ASN A 80 2.78 -11.46 -4.32
CA ASN A 80 1.81 -12.29 -3.58
C ASN A 80 0.41 -11.66 -3.55
N LYS A 81 0.08 -10.85 -4.56
CA LYS A 81 -1.13 -10.00 -4.60
C LYS A 81 -2.42 -10.74 -4.27
N GLU A 82 -2.58 -12.00 -4.70
CA GLU A 82 -3.80 -12.78 -4.47
C GLU A 82 -4.03 -13.05 -2.98
N GLN A 83 -2.99 -13.48 -2.27
CA GLN A 83 -3.05 -13.71 -0.82
C GLN A 83 -3.37 -12.40 -0.09
N TYR A 84 -2.66 -11.32 -0.42
CA TYR A 84 -2.89 -10.02 0.19
C TYR A 84 -4.28 -9.46 -0.08
N VAL A 85 -4.82 -9.62 -1.28
CA VAL A 85 -6.16 -9.10 -1.62
C VAL A 85 -7.24 -9.81 -0.81
N ILE A 86 -7.12 -11.11 -0.59
CA ILE A 86 -8.07 -11.87 0.25
C ILE A 86 -8.04 -11.35 1.68
N CYS A 87 -6.83 -11.23 2.22
CA CYS A 87 -6.55 -10.74 3.56
C CYS A 87 -7.05 -9.31 3.82
N LEU A 88 -6.72 -8.41 2.90
CA LEU A 88 -6.89 -6.98 3.10
C LEU A 88 -8.27 -6.50 2.68
N ARG A 89 -9.11 -7.36 2.09
CA ARG A 89 -10.42 -6.97 1.54
C ARG A 89 -11.33 -6.30 2.56
N GLY A 90 -11.38 -6.84 3.78
CA GLY A 90 -12.18 -6.29 4.88
C GLY A 90 -11.67 -4.92 5.32
N ALA A 91 -10.36 -4.79 5.54
CA ALA A 91 -9.74 -3.50 5.90
C ALA A 91 -9.89 -2.46 4.77
N ALA A 92 -9.69 -2.87 3.52
CA ALA A 92 -9.78 -2.01 2.34
C ALA A 92 -11.20 -1.47 2.15
N TYR A 93 -12.23 -2.26 2.49
CA TYR A 93 -13.61 -1.80 2.47
C TYR A 93 -13.82 -0.62 3.43
N ASN A 94 -13.30 -0.71 4.66
CA ASN A 94 -13.41 0.36 5.65
C ASN A 94 -12.59 1.61 5.28
N MET A 95 -11.49 1.42 4.53
CA MET A 95 -10.62 2.51 4.08
C MET A 95 -10.97 3.05 2.68
N ALA A 96 -12.12 2.70 2.11
CA ALA A 96 -12.47 3.10 0.73
C ALA A 96 -12.55 4.62 0.53
N LEU A 97 -12.96 5.37 1.56
CA LEU A 97 -12.97 6.84 1.51
C LEU A 97 -11.53 7.40 1.55
N GLU A 98 -10.69 6.90 2.45
CA GLU A 98 -9.28 7.29 2.56
C GLU A 98 -8.54 7.01 1.25
N PHE A 99 -8.84 5.89 0.59
CA PHE A 99 -8.34 5.58 -0.76
C PHE A 99 -8.72 6.64 -1.78
N LYS A 100 -9.98 7.08 -1.82
CA LYS A 100 -10.43 8.11 -2.76
C LYS A 100 -9.71 9.44 -2.53
N MET A 101 -9.51 9.84 -1.27
CA MET A 101 -8.80 11.07 -0.91
C MET A 101 -7.32 10.98 -1.32
N ALA A 102 -6.63 9.92 -0.91
CA ALA A 102 -5.22 9.69 -1.25
C ALA A 102 -4.99 9.62 -2.77
N ALA A 103 -5.92 9.02 -3.51
CA ALA A 103 -5.89 8.94 -4.96
C ALA A 103 -6.09 10.29 -5.68
N GLN A 104 -6.62 11.28 -4.98
CA GLN A 104 -6.70 12.68 -5.42
C GLN A 104 -5.49 13.50 -4.98
N GLY A 105 -4.59 12.92 -4.18
CA GLY A 105 -3.44 13.62 -3.60
C GLY A 105 -3.80 14.49 -2.40
N VAL A 106 -4.92 14.17 -1.73
CA VAL A 106 -5.43 14.83 -0.52
C VAL A 106 -5.25 13.91 0.68
#